data_AF-A0A2R5FD44-F1
#
_entry.id   AF-A0A2R5FD44-F1
#
_cell.length_a   1.000
_cell.length_b   1.000
_cell.length_c   1.000
_cell.angle_alpha   90.00
_cell.angle_beta   90.00
_cell.angle_gamma   90.00
#
_symmetry.space_group_name_H-M   'P 1'
#
loop_
_entity.id
_entity.type
_entity.pdbx_description
1 polymer ?
#
loop_
_entity_poly.entity_id
_entity_poly.type
_entity_poly.pdbx_seq_one_letter_code
_entity_poly.pdbx_strand_id
1 'polypeptide(L)'
;EMLAQVHLERGAPFEAIRVAERAMARRDPPFAYLWVTLGRAQLNFGELAMAQASLRAALRALPPSADVVPSIEADLARIPIIMRQHRERCAAMSEQ
;
A
#
# COMPACT_ATOMS: atom_id res chain seq x y z
N GLU A 1 -12.10 7.33 -1.07
CA GLU A 1 -10.94 7.81 -0.28
C GLU A 1 -11.24 7.75 1.22
N MET A 2 -12.15 8.59 1.74
CA MET A 2 -12.44 8.69 3.18
C MET A 2 -12.78 7.35 3.87
N LEU A 3 -13.60 6.49 3.27
CA LEU A 3 -13.97 5.19 3.85
C LEU A 3 -12.78 4.21 3.97
N ALA A 4 -11.93 4.12 2.94
CA ALA A 4 -10.78 3.22 2.97
C ALA A 4 -9.73 3.69 3.98
N GLN A 5 -9.53 5.01 4.11
CA GLN A 5 -8.67 5.58 5.13
C GLN A 5 -9.19 5.32 6.55
N VAL A 6 -10.50 5.46 6.78
CA VAL A 6 -11.14 5.12 8.05
C VAL A 6 -10.99 3.62 8.40
N HIS A 7 -11.04 2.72 7.42
CA HIS A 7 -10.79 1.30 7.66
C HIS A 7 -9.32 1.00 8.01
N LEU A 8 -8.37 1.77 7.47
CA LEU A 8 -6.96 1.65 7.86
C LEU A 8 -6.73 2.12 9.30
N GLU A 9 -7.30 3.25 9.68
CA GLU A 9 -7.21 3.78 11.05
C GLU A 9 -7.85 2.84 12.07
N ARG A 10 -8.87 2.08 11.66
CA ARG A 10 -9.55 1.06 12.49
C ARG A 10 -8.84 -0.30 12.51
N GLY A 11 -7.69 -0.45 11.85
CA GLY A 11 -6.95 -1.71 11.81
C GLY A 11 -7.66 -2.82 11.02
N ALA A 12 -8.52 -2.45 10.06
CA ALA A 12 -9.23 -3.38 9.18
C ALA A 12 -8.68 -3.31 7.73
N PRO A 13 -7.42 -3.73 7.49
CA PRO A 13 -6.75 -3.55 6.20
C PRO A 13 -7.44 -4.29 5.06
N PHE A 14 -8.05 -5.45 5.32
CA PHE A 14 -8.79 -6.20 4.30
C PHE A 14 -10.00 -5.43 3.73
N GLU A 15 -10.80 -4.82 4.60
CA GLU A 15 -11.94 -4.01 4.16
C GLU A 15 -11.47 -2.73 3.45
N ALA A 16 -10.36 -2.14 3.88
CA ALA A 16 -9.76 -1.00 3.19
C ALA A 16 -9.36 -1.35 1.74
N ILE A 17 -8.75 -2.51 1.51
CA ILE A 17 -8.42 -3.03 0.17
C ILE A 17 -9.69 -3.16 -0.67
N ARG A 18 -10.70 -3.88 -0.16
CA ARG A 18 -11.93 -4.15 -0.89
C ARG A 18 -12.71 -2.88 -1.26
N VAL A 19 -12.72 -1.90 -0.36
CA VAL A 19 -13.34 -0.58 -0.61
C VAL A 19 -12.54 0.20 -1.66
N ALA A 20 -11.21 0.19 -1.58
CA ALA A 20 -10.36 0.86 -2.55
C ALA A 20 -10.51 0.27 -3.96
N GLU A 21 -10.47 -1.06 -4.10
CA GLU A 21 -10.64 -1.76 -5.38
C GLU A 21 -12.00 -1.45 -6.02
N ARG A 22 -13.08 -1.49 -5.24
CA ARG A 22 -14.42 -1.13 -5.72
C ARG A 22 -14.52 0.32 -6.14
N ALA A 23 -13.86 1.23 -5.42
CA ALA A 23 -13.84 2.65 -5.77
C ALA A 23 -13.08 2.89 -7.08
N MET A 24 -11.99 2.15 -7.31
CA MET A 24 -11.22 2.22 -8.54
C MET A 24 -11.98 1.66 -9.74
N ALA A 25 -12.66 0.52 -9.59
CA ALA A 25 -13.48 -0.08 -10.65
C ALA A 25 -14.65 0.81 -11.10
N ARG A 26 -15.07 1.76 -10.27
CA ARG A 26 -16.18 2.69 -10.55
C ARG A 26 -15.73 4.06 -11.07
N ARG A 27 -14.42 4.30 -11.19
CA ARG A 27 -13.89 5.59 -11.65
C ARG A 27 -12.95 5.40 -12.82
N ASP A 28 -13.31 6.03 -13.93
CA ASP A 28 -12.44 6.22 -15.08
C ASP A 28 -12.28 7.75 -15.31
N PRO A 29 -11.07 8.32 -15.17
CA PRO A 29 -9.80 7.69 -14.80
C PRO A 29 -9.67 7.39 -13.30
N PRO A 30 -8.88 6.38 -12.91
CA PRO A 30 -8.61 6.07 -11.51
C PRO A 30 -7.85 7.22 -10.83
N PHE A 31 -8.43 7.71 -9.74
CA PHE A 31 -7.86 8.82 -8.95
C PHE A 31 -6.57 8.36 -8.28
N ALA A 32 -5.47 9.11 -8.48
CA ALA A 32 -4.14 8.70 -8.05
C ALA A 32 -4.03 8.44 -6.52
N TYR A 33 -4.83 9.15 -5.71
CA TYR A 33 -4.90 8.90 -4.27
C TYR A 33 -5.49 7.52 -3.90
N LEU A 34 -6.34 6.93 -4.74
CA LEU A 34 -6.85 5.56 -4.47
C LEU A 34 -5.73 4.52 -4.55
N TRP A 35 -4.78 4.69 -5.48
CA TRP A 35 -3.59 3.84 -5.56
C TRP A 35 -2.72 3.97 -4.31
N VAL A 36 -2.61 5.17 -3.74
CA VAL A 36 -1.93 5.40 -2.45
C VAL A 36 -2.64 4.67 -1.32
N THR A 37 -3.96 4.82 -1.20
CA THR A 37 -4.74 4.16 -0.15
C THR A 37 -4.67 2.64 -0.27
N LEU A 38 -4.77 2.09 -1.49
CA LEU A 38 -4.67 0.66 -1.74
C LEU A 38 -3.28 0.13 -1.39
N GLY A 39 -2.22 0.83 -1.79
CA GLY A 39 -0.84 0.46 -1.48
C GLY A 39 -0.56 0.41 0.01
N ARG A 40 -1.02 1.41 0.77
CA ARG A 40 -0.88 1.44 2.24
C ARG A 40 -1.71 0.34 2.92
N ALA A 41 -2.90 0.05 2.40
CA ALA A 41 -3.72 -1.03 2.91
C ALA A 41 -3.10 -2.41 2.70
N GLN A 42 -2.53 -2.64 1.52
CA GLN A 42 -1.77 -3.85 1.21
C GLN A 42 -0.51 -3.96 2.09
N LEU A 43 0.20 -2.85 2.32
CA LEU A 43 1.37 -2.82 3.20
C LEU A 43 1.00 -3.19 4.65
N ASN A 44 -0.11 -2.66 5.15
CA ASN A 44 -0.63 -3.00 6.49
C ASN A 44 -1.18 -4.43 6.58
N PHE A 45 -1.70 -4.99 5.48
CA PHE A 45 -2.15 -6.38 5.43
C PHE A 45 -0.98 -7.38 5.36
N GLY A 46 0.18 -6.95 4.86
CA GLY A 46 1.34 -7.80 4.62
C GLY A 46 1.53 -8.22 3.16
N GLU A 47 0.67 -7.75 2.24
CA GLU A 47 0.81 -7.95 0.79
C GLU A 47 1.87 -7.01 0.20
N LEU A 48 3.13 -7.19 0.60
CA LEU A 48 4.22 -6.26 0.28
C LEU A 48 4.47 -6.12 -1.24
N ALA A 49 4.30 -7.20 -2.01
CA ALA A 49 4.46 -7.16 -3.47
C ALA A 49 3.35 -6.33 -4.14
N MET A 50 2.10 -6.52 -3.71
CA MET A 50 0.98 -5.74 -4.23
C MET A 50 1.08 -4.28 -3.81
N ALA A 51 1.46 -4.02 -2.55
CA ALA A 51 1.67 -2.68 -2.02
C ALA A 51 2.66 -1.88 -2.89
N GLN A 52 3.78 -2.52 -3.23
CA GLN A 52 4.80 -1.92 -4.09
C GLN A 52 4.26 -1.58 -5.49
N ALA A 53 3.45 -2.45 -6.08
CA ALA A 53 2.86 -2.22 -7.39
C ALA A 53 1.87 -1.04 -7.37
N SER A 54 0.98 -0.98 -6.37
CA SER A 54 -0.01 0.08 -6.19
C SER A 54 0.65 1.44 -5.94
N LEU A 55 1.65 1.52 -5.06
CA LEU A 55 2.38 2.76 -4.79
C LEU A 55 3.15 3.27 -6.02
N ARG A 56 3.73 2.37 -6.82
CA ARG A 56 4.36 2.75 -8.10
C ARG A 56 3.34 3.25 -9.13
N ALA A 57 2.12 2.70 -9.14
CA ALA A 57 1.05 3.21 -9.98
C ALA A 57 0.64 4.63 -9.55
N ALA A 58 0.59 4.90 -8.24
CA ALA A 58 0.34 6.24 -7.71
C ALA A 58 1.40 7.25 -8.19
N LEU A 59 2.69 6.91 -8.10
CA LEU A 59 3.78 7.79 -8.57
C LEU A 59 3.74 8.09 -10.06
N ARG A 60 3.27 7.15 -10.89
CA ARG A 60 3.10 7.39 -12.34
C ARG A 60 1.91 8.31 -12.66
N ALA A 61 0.90 8.33 -11.79
CA ALA A 61 -0.32 9.11 -12.00
C ALA A 61 -0.27 10.49 -11.35
N LEU A 62 0.59 10.70 -10.35
CA LEU A 62 0.74 11.97 -9.65
C LEU A 62 1.79 12.86 -10.32
N PRO A 63 1.61 14.19 -10.32
CA PRO A 63 2.70 15.10 -10.63
C PRO A 63 3.79 15.00 -9.54
N PRO A 64 5.08 15.17 -9.89
CA PRO A 64 6.18 15.13 -8.93
C PRO A 64 6.07 16.15 -7.78
N SER A 65 5.32 17.24 -7.99
CA SER A 65 5.07 18.29 -7.00
C SER A 65 3.96 17.96 -6.00
N ALA A 66 3.32 16.79 -6.09
CA ALA A 66 2.26 16.45 -5.15
C ALA A 66 2.84 16.12 -3.77
N ASP A 67 2.27 16.73 -2.73
CA ASP A 67 2.72 16.60 -1.33
C ASP A 67 2.75 15.16 -0.81
N VAL A 68 2.02 14.25 -1.46
CA VAL A 68 1.97 12.84 -1.10
C VAL A 68 3.16 12.02 -1.65
N VAL A 69 3.90 12.53 -2.65
CA VAL A 69 5.04 11.82 -3.27
C VAL A 69 6.10 11.42 -2.25
N PRO A 70 6.59 12.31 -1.36
CA PRO A 70 7.57 11.94 -0.33
C PRO A 70 7.07 10.82 0.60
N SER A 71 5.77 10.82 0.93
CA SER A 71 5.18 9.75 1.75
C SER A 71 5.16 8.42 1.01
N ILE A 72 4.87 8.42 -0.28
CA ILE A 72 4.87 7.19 -1.10
C ILE A 72 6.29 6.62 -1.22
N GLU A 73 7.28 7.48 -1.43
CA GLU A 73 8.69 7.08 -1.50
C GLU A 73 9.17 6.49 -0.18
N ALA A 74 8.79 7.08 0.96
CA ALA A 74 9.08 6.54 2.28
C ALA A 74 8.45 5.15 2.48
N ASP A 75 7.19 4.96 2.09
CA ASP A 75 6.51 3.66 2.17
C ASP A 75 7.19 2.60 1.27
N LEU A 76 7.58 2.97 0.05
CA LEU A 76 8.33 2.10 -0.87
C LEU A 76 9.71 1.71 -0.33
N ALA A 77 10.41 2.63 0.33
CA ALA A 77 11.72 2.35 0.93
C ALA A 77 11.65 1.35 2.09
N ARG A 78 10.51 1.26 2.79
CA ARG A 78 10.30 0.30 3.89
C ARG A 78 10.06 -1.12 3.42
N ILE A 79 9.45 -1.31 2.25
CA ILE A 79 9.05 -2.64 1.75
C ILE A 79 10.22 -3.65 1.70
N PRO A 80 11.39 -3.33 1.10
CA PRO A 80 12.52 -4.25 1.07
C PRO A 80 13.07 -4.60 2.45
N ILE A 81 13.01 -3.66 3.40
CA ILE A 81 13.45 -3.87 4.79
C ILE A 81 12.54 -4.89 5.46
N ILE A 82 11.21 -4.72 5.34
CA ILE A 82 10.23 -5.65 5.92
C ILE A 82 10.36 -7.04 5.29
N MET A 83 10.51 -7.12 3.96
CA MET A 83 10.71 -8.40 3.26
C MET A 83 11.98 -9.13 3.75
N ARG A 84 13.08 -8.40 3.96
CA ARG A 84 14.33 -8.97 4.48
C ARG A 84 14.16 -9.50 5.90
N GLN A 85 13.60 -8.68 6.79
CA GLN A 85 13.35 -9.08 8.18
C GLN A 85 12.45 -10.31 8.28
N HIS A 86 11.41 -10.39 7.45
CA HIS A 86 10.53 -11.57 7.42
C HIS A 86 11.29 -12.83 6.98
N ARG A 87 12.17 -12.72 5.97
CA ARG A 87 13.00 -13.84 5.50
C ARG A 87 13.96 -14.34 6.58
N GLU A 88 14.65 -13.42 7.25
CA GLU A 88 15.59 -13.73 8.33
C GLU A 88 14.89 -14.42 9.50
N ARG A 89 13.69 -13.96 9.88
CA ARG A 89 12.89 -14.60 10.92
C ARG A 89 12.42 -16.01 10.54
N CYS A 90 11.99 -16.22 9.30
CA CYS A 90 11.64 -17.56 8.83
C CYS A 90 12.83 -18.51 8.84
N ALA A 91 14.01 -18.05 8.41
CA ALA A 91 15.23 -18.85 8.45
C ALA A 91 15.63 -19.23 9.90
N ALA A 92 15.55 -18.27 10.83
CA ALA A 92 15.87 -18.50 12.24
C ALA A 92 14.91 -19.49 12.94
N MET A 93 13.65 -19.60 12.48
CA MET A 93 12.69 -20.59 13.02
C MET A 93 12.87 -22.00 12.44
N SER A 94 13.49 -22.14 11.28
CA SER A 94 13.76 -23.46 10.67
C SER A 94 15.01 -24.17 11.23
N GLU A 95 15.82 -23.45 12.02
CA GLU A 95 17.04 -23.96 12.65
C GLU A 95 16.82 -24.40 14.12
N GLN A 96 15.56 -24.38 14.61
CA GLN A 96 15.13 -24.87 15.93
C GLN A 96 14.31 -26.16 15.78
#